data_AF-A0A2Z4YQJ5-F1
#
_entry.id   AF-A0A2Z4YQJ5-F1
#
_cell.length_a   1.000
_cell.length_b   1.000
_cell.length_c   1.000
_cell.angle_alpha   90.00
_cell.angle_beta   90.00
_cell.angle_gamma   90.00
#
_symmetry.space_group_name_H-M   'P 1'
#
loop_
_entity.id
_entity.type
_entity.pdbx_description
1 polymer ?
#
loop_
_entity_poly.entity_id
_entity_poly.type
_entity_poly.pdbx_seq_one_letter_code
_entity_poly.pdbx_strand_id
1 'polypeptide(L)'
;MKHVSIVGKFFVIMAVFGVTALRLTFYQSRQMLTVNDSYQGLLDRDASAALRLTQSNRSLETARASISDMVMTRSKEARARAEAGLNDAQENFVRFMDLAVQAVPEQGELPKLKADGFSVVTDTCGAAIAVARGATSEAELAMVQQLYLTLCQPAFAAISPRFTSVTEKLASDAEQKRADVLRVVDDT
;
A
#
# COMPACT_ATOMS: atom_id res chain seq x y z
N MET A 1 13.95 66.75 32.08
CA MET A 1 13.33 65.47 31.65
C MET A 1 13.41 64.50 32.83
N LYS A 2 12.47 64.63 33.77
CA LYS A 2 12.50 64.01 35.10
C LYS A 2 11.68 62.73 35.09
N HIS A 3 12.35 61.63 35.45
CA HIS A 3 11.83 60.36 35.97
C HIS A 3 10.51 59.88 35.38
N VAL A 4 10.59 59.01 34.36
CA VAL A 4 9.57 57.96 34.22
C VAL A 4 9.45 57.33 35.61
N SER A 5 8.26 57.44 36.23
CA SER A 5 7.99 56.85 37.53
C SER A 5 8.48 55.42 37.51
N ILE A 6 9.13 54.99 38.59
CA ILE A 6 9.61 53.61 38.77
C ILE A 6 8.52 52.61 38.36
N VAL A 7 7.25 52.93 38.65
CA VAL A 7 6.05 52.17 38.25
C VAL A 7 5.93 52.00 36.72
N GLY A 8 6.18 53.05 35.93
CA GLY A 8 6.11 52.98 34.46
C GLY A 8 7.17 52.06 33.84
N LYS A 9 8.37 51.99 34.44
CA LYS A 9 9.42 51.06 34.00
C LYS A 9 9.01 49.60 34.24
N PHE A 10 8.37 49.31 35.38
CA PHE A 10 7.84 47.97 35.67
C PHE A 10 6.72 47.55 34.71
N PHE A 11 5.81 48.46 34.37
CA PHE A 11 4.75 48.16 33.38
C PHE A 11 5.30 47.86 31.99
N VAL A 12 6.32 48.59 31.53
CA VAL A 12 6.97 48.30 30.24
C VAL A 12 7.64 46.93 30.25
N ILE A 13 8.34 46.57 31.34
CA ILE A 13 8.96 45.25 31.48
C ILE A 13 7.89 44.15 31.48
N MET A 14 6.81 44.29 32.26
CA MET A 14 5.69 43.32 32.24
C MET A 14 5.05 43.19 30.87
N ALA A 15 4.85 44.30 30.15
CA ALA A 15 4.27 44.27 28.80
C ALA A 15 5.18 43.53 27.81
N VAL A 16 6.49 43.76 27.87
CA VAL A 16 7.46 43.05 27.02
C VAL A 16 7.48 41.56 27.34
N PHE A 17 7.47 41.19 28.62
CA PHE A 17 7.37 39.78 29.02
C PHE A 17 6.06 39.13 28.55
N GLY A 18 4.93 39.82 28.72
CA GLY A 18 3.62 39.34 28.26
C GLY A 18 3.55 39.14 26.75
N VAL A 19 4.04 40.11 25.96
CA VAL A 19 4.08 40.00 24.49
C VAL A 19 5.04 38.89 24.03
N THR A 20 6.17 38.72 24.72
CA THR A 20 7.12 37.65 24.41
C THR A 20 6.52 36.28 24.71
N ALA A 21 5.83 36.13 25.85
CA ALA A 21 5.12 34.90 26.20
C ALA A 21 4.04 34.57 25.16
N LEU A 22 3.21 35.54 24.76
CA LEU A 22 2.18 35.35 23.73
C LEU A 22 2.77 34.95 22.37
N ARG A 23 3.89 35.57 21.95
CA ARG A 23 4.59 35.16 20.73
C ARG A 23 5.14 33.75 20.81
N LEU A 24 5.72 33.38 21.95
CA LEU A 24 6.29 32.05 22.15
C LEU A 24 5.19 30.98 22.06
N THR A 25 4.08 31.18 22.78
CA THR A 25 2.94 30.26 22.75
C THR A 25 2.37 30.16 21.33
N PHE A 26 2.17 31.28 20.64
CA PHE A 26 1.64 31.25 19.28
C PHE A 26 2.57 30.53 18.28
N TYR A 27 3.87 30.76 18.39
CA TYR A 27 4.87 30.06 17.59
C TYR A 27 4.88 28.55 17.88
N GLN A 28 4.88 28.16 19.16
CA GLN A 28 4.85 26.77 19.59
C GLN A 28 3.56 26.06 19.12
N SER A 29 2.40 26.70 19.26
CA SER A 29 1.13 26.15 18.77
C SER A 29 1.14 25.93 17.26
N ARG A 30 1.66 26.88 16.47
CA ARG A 30 1.79 26.72 15.02
C ARG A 30 2.75 25.59 14.64
N GLN A 31 3.86 25.47 15.37
CA GLN A 31 4.83 24.43 15.11
C GLN A 31 4.28 23.04 15.47
N MET A 32 3.56 22.91 16.59
CA MET A 32 2.85 21.69 16.96
C MET A 32 1.80 21.28 15.92
N LEU A 33 1.00 22.22 15.40
CA LEU A 33 0.00 21.93 14.37
C LEU A 33 0.64 21.45 13.06
N THR A 34 1.72 22.11 12.62
CA THR A 34 2.43 21.74 11.37
C THR A 34 3.06 20.36 11.47
N VAL A 35 3.61 20.02 12.65
CA VAL A 35 4.13 18.70 12.95
C VAL A 35 2.99 17.68 12.91
N ASN A 36 1.91 17.90 13.68
CA ASN A 36 0.76 16.99 13.71
C ASN A 36 0.19 16.70 12.31
N ASP A 37 -0.01 17.72 11.47
CA ASP A 37 -0.54 17.56 10.12
C ASP A 37 0.40 16.75 9.21
N SER A 38 1.71 16.98 9.32
CA SER A 38 2.72 16.23 8.57
C SER A 38 2.74 14.75 8.98
N TYR A 39 2.63 14.48 10.29
CA TYR A 39 2.61 13.12 10.84
C TYR A 39 1.33 12.37 10.49
N GLN A 40 0.16 13.01 10.60
CA GLN A 40 -1.10 12.42 10.15
C GLN A 40 -1.05 12.08 8.65
N GLY A 41 -0.49 12.98 7.83
CA GLY A 41 -0.30 12.73 6.40
C GLY A 41 0.61 11.53 6.10
N LEU A 42 1.67 11.30 6.89
CA LEU A 42 2.54 10.13 6.76
C LEU A 42 1.84 8.83 7.17
N LEU A 43 1.10 8.85 8.27
CA LEU A 43 0.36 7.70 8.78
C LEU A 43 -0.76 7.26 7.83
N ASP A 44 -1.47 8.21 7.25
CA ASP A 44 -2.54 7.92 6.29
C ASP A 44 -2.00 7.36 4.98
N ARG A 45 -0.78 7.75 4.58
CA ARG A 45 -0.10 7.23 3.39
C ARG A 45 0.33 5.77 3.56
N ASP A 46 0.96 5.43 4.69
CA ASP A 46 1.37 4.04 4.97
C ASP A 46 0.16 3.11 5.09
N ALA A 47 -0.89 3.55 5.80
CA ALA A 47 -2.13 2.79 5.95
C ALA A 47 -2.85 2.60 4.60
N SER A 48 -2.91 3.65 3.78
CA SER A 48 -3.42 3.57 2.42
C SER A 48 -2.61 2.59 1.57
N ALA A 49 -1.28 2.67 1.61
CA ALA A 49 -0.40 1.75 0.88
C ALA A 49 -0.60 0.29 1.29
N ALA A 50 -0.68 -0.01 2.59
CA ALA A 50 -0.96 -1.34 3.11
C ALA A 50 -2.33 -1.88 2.64
N LEU A 51 -3.37 -1.03 2.64
CA LEU A 51 -4.68 -1.40 2.12
C LEU A 51 -4.62 -1.71 0.61
N ARG A 52 -3.94 -0.87 -0.18
CA ARG A 52 -3.79 -1.08 -1.63
C ARG A 52 -2.99 -2.34 -1.94
N LEU A 53 -1.96 -2.65 -1.16
CA LEU A 53 -1.22 -3.92 -1.28
C LEU A 53 -2.10 -5.14 -0.98
N THR A 54 -2.94 -5.05 0.05
CA THR A 54 -3.89 -6.12 0.37
C THR A 54 -4.88 -6.35 -0.77
N GLN A 55 -5.42 -5.27 -1.34
CA GLN A 55 -6.32 -5.32 -2.50
C GLN A 55 -5.62 -5.90 -3.74
N SER A 56 -4.37 -5.51 -3.97
CA SER A 56 -3.52 -6.04 -5.04
C SER A 56 -3.28 -7.54 -4.89
N ASN A 57 -2.92 -8.00 -3.69
CA ASN A 57 -2.73 -9.43 -3.41
C ASN A 57 -4.04 -10.21 -3.64
N ARG A 58 -5.18 -9.65 -3.23
CA ARG A 58 -6.50 -10.25 -3.51
C ARG A 58 -6.77 -10.35 -5.01
N SER A 59 -6.40 -9.35 -5.81
CA SER A 59 -6.48 -9.41 -7.27
C SER A 59 -5.61 -10.52 -7.86
N LEU A 60 -4.40 -10.76 -7.35
CA LEU A 60 -3.58 -11.91 -7.77
C LEU A 60 -4.25 -13.25 -7.47
N GLU A 61 -4.83 -13.42 -6.29
CA GLU A 61 -5.57 -14.65 -5.97
C GLU A 61 -6.83 -14.82 -6.84
N THR A 62 -7.50 -13.73 -7.22
CA THR A 62 -8.58 -13.77 -8.22
C THR A 62 -8.06 -14.17 -9.60
N ALA A 63 -6.89 -13.69 -10.01
CA ALA A 63 -6.25 -14.09 -11.27
C ALA A 63 -5.92 -15.59 -11.25
N ARG A 64 -5.34 -16.09 -10.15
CA ARG A 64 -5.07 -17.52 -9.94
C ARG A 64 -6.34 -18.36 -10.04
N ALA A 65 -7.42 -17.94 -9.37
CA ALA A 65 -8.71 -18.63 -9.43
C ALA A 65 -9.27 -18.66 -10.86
N SER A 66 -9.19 -17.53 -11.57
CA SER A 66 -9.63 -17.44 -12.96
C SER A 66 -8.84 -18.35 -13.89
N ILE A 67 -7.51 -18.45 -13.72
CA ILE A 67 -6.67 -19.40 -14.45
C ILE A 67 -7.11 -20.84 -14.13
N SER A 68 -7.35 -21.14 -12.85
CA SER A 68 -7.84 -22.46 -12.43
C SER A 68 -9.16 -22.82 -13.12
N ASP A 69 -10.11 -21.89 -13.17
CA ASP A 69 -11.39 -22.09 -13.85
C ASP A 69 -11.22 -22.32 -15.36
N MET A 70 -10.30 -21.58 -16.00
CA MET A 70 -9.98 -21.77 -17.42
C MET A 70 -9.45 -23.18 -17.72
N VAL A 71 -8.59 -23.73 -16.85
CA VAL A 71 -7.96 -25.05 -17.05
C VAL A 71 -8.85 -26.22 -16.63
N MET A 72 -9.83 -25.99 -15.75
CA MET A 72 -10.75 -27.04 -15.27
C MET A 72 -12.01 -27.15 -16.14
N THR A 73 -12.45 -26.06 -16.77
CA THR A 73 -13.71 -26.05 -17.48
C THR A 73 -13.63 -26.67 -18.88
N ARG A 74 -14.68 -27.42 -19.24
CA ARG A 74 -14.94 -27.92 -20.60
C ARG A 74 -15.85 -26.99 -21.41
N SER A 75 -16.49 -26.03 -20.75
CA SER A 75 -17.42 -25.09 -21.41
C SER A 75 -16.67 -23.91 -21.97
N LYS A 76 -16.87 -23.64 -23.27
CA LYS A 76 -16.34 -22.45 -23.95
C LYS A 76 -16.83 -21.15 -23.29
N GLU A 77 -18.10 -21.12 -22.88
CA GLU A 77 -18.70 -19.95 -22.23
C GLU A 77 -18.10 -19.71 -20.84
N ALA A 78 -17.98 -20.75 -20.02
CA ALA A 78 -17.36 -20.64 -18.71
C ALA A 78 -15.89 -20.21 -18.83
N ARG A 79 -15.18 -20.69 -19.85
CA ARG A 79 -13.80 -20.29 -20.12
C ARG A 79 -13.68 -18.83 -20.52
N ALA A 80 -14.55 -18.34 -21.40
CA ALA A 80 -14.57 -16.94 -21.79
C ALA A 80 -14.86 -16.02 -20.59
N ARG A 81 -15.76 -16.44 -19.68
CA ARG A 81 -16.01 -15.72 -18.41
C ARG A 81 -14.79 -15.71 -17.50
N ALA A 82 -14.11 -16.85 -17.36
CA ALA A 82 -12.89 -16.96 -16.57
C ALA A 82 -11.75 -16.11 -17.16
N GLU A 83 -11.62 -16.07 -18.49
CA GLU A 83 -10.65 -15.21 -19.17
C GLU A 83 -10.95 -13.72 -18.96
N ALA A 84 -12.21 -13.31 -19.04
CA ALA A 84 -12.61 -11.94 -18.71
C ALA A 84 -12.28 -11.59 -17.25
N GLY A 85 -12.53 -12.53 -16.32
CA GLY A 85 -12.16 -12.37 -14.91
C GLY A 85 -10.64 -12.28 -14.68
N LEU A 86 -9.85 -13.03 -15.45
CA LEU A 86 -8.39 -12.93 -15.43
C LEU A 86 -7.90 -11.55 -15.87
N ASN A 87 -8.45 -11.02 -16.97
CA ASN A 87 -8.07 -9.70 -17.47
C ASN A 87 -8.43 -8.59 -16.48
N ASP A 88 -9.64 -8.61 -15.92
CA ASP A 88 -10.06 -7.65 -14.88
C ASP A 88 -9.17 -7.76 -13.62
N ALA A 89 -8.82 -8.98 -13.21
CA ALA A 89 -7.91 -9.19 -12.09
C ALA A 89 -6.50 -8.62 -12.34
N GLN A 90 -5.97 -8.77 -13.55
CA GLN A 90 -4.67 -8.18 -13.94
C GLN A 90 -4.71 -6.65 -13.94
N GLU A 91 -5.76 -6.04 -14.52
CA GLU A 91 -5.92 -4.60 -14.51
C GLU A 91 -6.05 -4.05 -13.09
N ASN A 92 -6.84 -4.70 -12.25
CA ASN A 92 -7.02 -4.33 -10.85
C ASN A 92 -5.72 -4.48 -10.05
N PHE A 93 -4.96 -5.55 -10.28
CA PHE A 93 -3.64 -5.74 -9.68
C PHE A 93 -2.71 -4.57 -9.99
N VAL A 94 -2.54 -4.24 -11.28
CA VAL A 94 -1.68 -3.14 -11.72
C VAL A 94 -2.14 -1.81 -11.11
N ARG A 95 -3.45 -1.53 -11.17
CA ARG A 95 -4.04 -0.32 -10.60
C ARG A 95 -3.77 -0.17 -9.11
N PHE A 96 -3.99 -1.22 -8.32
CA PHE A 96 -3.77 -1.16 -6.88
C PHE A 96 -2.29 -1.06 -6.53
N MET A 97 -1.40 -1.74 -7.28
CA MET A 97 0.05 -1.55 -7.11
C MET A 97 0.50 -0.13 -7.43
N ASP A 98 -0.02 0.48 -8.49
CA ASP A 98 0.30 1.87 -8.83
C ASP A 98 -0.15 2.85 -7.75
N LEU A 99 -1.33 2.65 -7.19
CA LEU A 99 -1.81 3.44 -6.06
C LEU A 99 -0.94 3.23 -4.80
N ALA A 100 -0.47 2.01 -4.54
CA ALA A 100 0.44 1.73 -3.42
C ALA A 100 1.80 2.44 -3.61
N VAL A 101 2.39 2.35 -4.81
CA VAL A 101 3.66 3.02 -5.16
C VAL A 101 3.53 4.53 -5.06
N GLN A 102 2.40 5.10 -5.49
CA GLN A 102 2.14 6.55 -5.37
C GLN A 102 1.97 7.00 -3.91
N ALA A 103 1.39 6.15 -3.07
CA ALA A 103 1.18 6.46 -1.66
C ALA A 103 2.52 6.56 -0.92
N VAL A 104 3.46 5.65 -1.15
CA VAL A 104 4.78 5.56 -0.47
C VAL A 104 5.93 5.39 -1.48
N PRO A 105 6.24 6.42 -2.29
CA PRO A 105 7.24 6.34 -3.38
C PRO A 105 8.66 6.04 -2.87
N GLU A 106 8.95 6.32 -1.60
CA GLU A 106 10.19 5.98 -0.92
C GLU A 106 10.39 4.46 -0.74
N GLN A 107 9.32 3.66 -0.81
CA GLN A 107 9.39 2.22 -0.63
C GLN A 107 9.81 1.50 -1.94
N GLY A 108 11.12 1.39 -2.14
CA GLY A 108 11.72 0.82 -3.36
C GLY A 108 11.41 -0.65 -3.66
N GLU A 109 10.81 -1.39 -2.73
CA GLU A 109 10.40 -2.79 -2.96
C GLU A 109 9.07 -2.90 -3.72
N LEU A 110 8.20 -1.89 -3.65
CA LEU A 110 6.87 -1.95 -4.27
C LEU A 110 6.90 -2.09 -5.81
N PRO A 111 7.76 -1.36 -6.54
CA PRO A 111 7.86 -1.53 -7.99
C PRO A 111 8.35 -2.94 -8.38
N LYS A 112 9.26 -3.53 -7.58
CA LYS A 112 9.73 -4.90 -7.81
C LYS A 112 8.62 -5.92 -7.54
N LEU A 113 7.93 -5.77 -6.42
CA LEU A 113 6.80 -6.62 -6.07
C LEU A 113 5.69 -6.56 -7.14
N LYS A 114 5.45 -5.39 -7.73
CA LYS A 114 4.53 -5.21 -8.87
C LYS A 114 5.01 -6.02 -10.08
N ALA A 115 6.25 -5.84 -10.48
CA ALA A 115 6.83 -6.52 -11.64
C ALA A 115 6.80 -8.04 -11.47
N ASP A 116 7.23 -8.53 -10.31
CA ASP A 116 7.28 -9.95 -9.99
C ASP A 116 5.87 -10.56 -9.97
N GLY A 117 4.91 -9.91 -9.29
CA GLY A 117 3.52 -10.36 -9.25
C GLY A 117 2.86 -10.38 -10.64
N PHE A 118 3.15 -9.38 -11.48
CA PHE A 118 2.65 -9.35 -12.86
C PHE A 118 3.26 -10.47 -13.71
N SER A 119 4.57 -10.68 -13.61
CA SER A 119 5.31 -11.72 -14.35
C SER A 119 4.86 -13.14 -13.99
N VAL A 120 4.41 -13.39 -12.76
CA VAL A 120 3.78 -14.68 -12.41
C VAL A 120 2.59 -14.96 -13.32
N VAL A 121 1.74 -13.96 -13.57
CA VAL A 121 0.54 -14.14 -14.39
C VAL A 121 0.87 -14.14 -15.88
N THR A 122 1.70 -13.22 -16.36
CA THR A 122 1.95 -13.05 -17.80
C THR A 122 2.96 -14.04 -18.36
N ASP A 123 4.00 -14.35 -17.59
CA ASP A 123 5.16 -15.07 -18.10
C ASP A 123 5.14 -16.49 -17.57
N THR A 124 5.13 -16.65 -16.24
CA THR A 124 5.17 -17.99 -15.60
C THR A 124 3.92 -18.80 -15.94
N CYS A 125 2.75 -18.17 -15.85
CA CYS A 125 1.48 -18.77 -16.24
C CYS A 125 1.13 -18.62 -17.73
N GLY A 126 1.91 -17.87 -18.51
CA GLY A 126 1.57 -17.50 -19.88
C GLY A 126 1.30 -18.72 -20.77
N ALA A 127 2.13 -19.76 -20.65
CA ALA A 127 1.94 -21.00 -21.41
C ALA A 127 0.64 -21.73 -21.03
N ALA A 128 0.33 -21.83 -19.74
CA ALA A 128 -0.90 -22.47 -19.28
C ALA A 128 -2.14 -21.70 -19.77
N ILE A 129 -2.13 -20.37 -19.68
CA ILE A 129 -3.21 -19.51 -20.16
C ILE A 129 -3.40 -19.64 -21.68
N ALA A 130 -2.29 -19.62 -22.44
CA ALA A 130 -2.33 -19.73 -23.90
C ALA A 130 -2.94 -21.06 -24.35
N VAL A 131 -2.54 -22.18 -23.74
CA VAL A 131 -3.09 -23.50 -24.06
C VAL A 131 -4.54 -23.61 -23.58
N ALA A 132 -4.87 -23.09 -22.40
CA ALA A 132 -6.23 -23.14 -21.85
C ALA A 132 -7.26 -22.54 -22.80
N ARG A 133 -6.94 -21.40 -23.42
CA ARG A 133 -7.82 -20.70 -24.38
C ARG A 133 -8.31 -21.61 -25.51
N GLY A 134 -7.42 -22.45 -26.04
CA GLY A 134 -7.70 -23.33 -27.18
C GLY A 134 -8.11 -24.76 -26.83
N ALA A 135 -7.96 -25.18 -25.57
CA ALA A 135 -8.14 -26.57 -25.17
C ALA A 135 -9.59 -27.07 -25.41
N THR A 136 -9.72 -28.11 -26.23
CA THR A 136 -11.01 -28.75 -26.57
C THR A 136 -10.99 -30.27 -26.45
N SER A 137 -9.81 -30.88 -26.41
CA SER A 137 -9.63 -32.32 -26.19
C SER A 137 -9.24 -32.63 -24.74
N GLU A 138 -9.50 -33.87 -24.30
CA GLU A 138 -9.08 -34.34 -22.97
C GLU A 138 -7.55 -34.31 -22.80
N ALA A 139 -6.78 -34.55 -23.87
CA ALA A 139 -5.33 -34.50 -23.84
C ALA A 139 -4.81 -33.06 -23.60
N GLU A 140 -5.40 -32.06 -24.26
CA GLU A 140 -5.07 -30.65 -24.05
C GLU A 140 -5.46 -30.18 -22.64
N LEU A 141 -6.62 -30.64 -22.14
CA LEU A 141 -7.06 -30.34 -20.78
C LEU A 141 -6.13 -30.94 -19.72
N ALA A 142 -5.71 -32.19 -19.90
CA ALA A 142 -4.74 -32.82 -19.01
C ALA A 142 -3.37 -32.11 -19.04
N MET A 143 -2.90 -31.73 -20.24
CA MET A 143 -1.67 -30.99 -20.41
C MET A 143 -1.71 -29.62 -19.71
N VAL A 144 -2.79 -28.86 -19.89
CA VAL A 144 -2.88 -27.51 -19.31
C VAL A 144 -3.04 -27.56 -17.78
N GLN A 145 -3.74 -28.56 -17.26
CA GLN A 145 -3.80 -28.81 -15.82
C GLN A 145 -2.41 -29.10 -15.25
N GLN A 146 -1.62 -29.93 -15.95
CA GLN A 146 -0.25 -30.21 -15.54
C GLN A 146 0.61 -28.93 -15.55
N LEU A 147 0.51 -28.08 -16.58
CA LEU A 147 1.22 -26.80 -16.63
C LEU A 147 0.82 -25.87 -15.48
N TYR A 148 -0.46 -25.81 -15.15
CA TYR A 148 -0.95 -25.01 -14.02
C TYR A 148 -0.38 -25.51 -12.68
N LEU A 149 -0.38 -26.81 -12.45
CA LEU A 149 0.12 -27.41 -11.21
C LEU A 149 1.64 -27.26 -11.05
N THR A 150 2.40 -27.31 -12.15
CA THR A 150 3.87 -27.24 -12.10
C THR A 150 4.44 -25.84 -12.14
N LEU A 151 3.76 -24.89 -12.80
CA LEU A 151 4.27 -23.53 -13.00
C LEU A 151 3.49 -22.52 -12.16
N CYS A 152 2.17 -22.46 -12.35
CA CYS A 152 1.35 -21.41 -11.74
C CYS A 152 1.20 -21.57 -10.23
N GLN A 153 0.74 -22.73 -9.77
CA GLN A 153 0.49 -22.98 -8.35
C GLN A 153 1.70 -22.65 -7.45
N PRO A 154 2.92 -23.14 -7.73
CA PRO A 154 4.07 -22.84 -6.89
C PRO A 154 4.48 -21.36 -7.00
N ALA A 155 4.35 -20.73 -8.17
CA ALA A 155 4.67 -19.32 -8.33
C ALA A 155 3.75 -18.40 -7.51
N PHE A 156 2.44 -18.68 -7.51
CA PHE A 156 1.50 -17.98 -6.63
C PHE A 156 1.80 -18.23 -5.15
N ALA A 157 2.11 -19.47 -4.77
CA ALA A 157 2.48 -19.80 -3.39
C ALA A 157 3.76 -19.07 -2.93
N ALA A 158 4.69 -18.79 -3.84
CA ALA A 158 5.92 -18.07 -3.55
C ALA A 158 5.73 -16.55 -3.45
N ILE A 159 4.85 -15.96 -4.27
CA ILE A 159 4.68 -14.50 -4.33
C ILE A 159 3.74 -13.96 -3.23
N SER A 160 2.65 -14.65 -2.90
CA SER A 160 1.65 -14.15 -1.94
C SER A 160 2.23 -13.82 -0.54
N PRO A 161 3.17 -14.62 0.04
CA PRO A 161 3.82 -14.25 1.30
C PRO A 161 4.62 -12.95 1.25
N ARG A 162 5.17 -12.58 0.08
CA ARG A 162 5.90 -11.31 -0.08
C ARG A 162 4.96 -10.11 0.04
N PHE A 163 3.74 -10.22 -0.51
CA PHE A 163 2.70 -9.20 -0.33
C PHE A 163 2.32 -9.03 1.15
N THR A 164 2.12 -10.13 1.86
CA THR A 164 1.82 -10.09 3.30
C THR A 164 2.96 -9.43 4.07
N SER A 165 4.21 -9.86 3.85
CA SER A 165 5.38 -9.32 4.55
C SER A 165 5.56 -7.82 4.33
N VAL A 166 5.40 -7.32 3.10
CA VAL A 166 5.50 -5.88 2.82
C VAL A 166 4.34 -5.11 3.43
N THR A 167 3.13 -5.68 3.43
CA THR A 167 1.95 -5.09 4.07
C THR A 167 2.13 -4.97 5.58
N GLU A 168 2.60 -6.03 6.24
CA GLU A 168 2.90 -6.05 7.67
C GLU A 168 3.99 -5.04 8.03
N LYS A 169 5.03 -4.91 7.20
CA LYS A 169 6.07 -3.91 7.39
C LYS A 169 5.50 -2.50 7.35
N LEU A 170 4.69 -2.16 6.34
CA LEU A 170 4.05 -0.85 6.25
C LEU A 170 3.11 -0.58 7.43
N ALA A 171 2.35 -1.58 7.86
CA ALA A 171 1.47 -1.46 9.01
C ALA A 171 2.25 -1.24 10.32
N SER A 172 3.35 -1.97 10.53
CA SER A 172 4.25 -1.80 11.67
C SER A 172 4.94 -0.44 11.66
N ASP A 173 5.41 0.03 10.49
CA ASP A 173 6.03 1.33 10.34
C ASP A 173 5.05 2.46 10.70
N ALA A 174 3.78 2.33 10.27
CA ALA A 174 2.72 3.26 10.65
C ALA A 174 2.43 3.23 12.16
N GLU A 175 2.37 2.05 12.78
CA GLU A 175 2.10 1.93 14.22
C GLU A 175 3.26 2.47 15.07
N GLN A 176 4.50 2.23 14.65
CA GLN A 176 5.67 2.76 15.33
C GLN A 176 5.71 4.29 15.25
N LYS A 177 5.41 4.86 14.07
CA LYS A 177 5.25 6.31 13.91
C LYS A 177 4.14 6.87 14.82
N ARG A 178 3.02 6.16 15.01
CA ARG A 178 1.96 6.55 15.96
C ARG A 178 2.47 6.55 17.40
N ALA A 179 3.16 5.49 17.82
CA ALA A 179 3.70 5.35 19.16
C ALA A 179 4.73 6.45 19.50
N ASP A 180 5.59 6.81 18.54
CA ASP A 180 6.58 7.87 18.72
C ASP A 180 5.92 9.25 18.90
N VAL A 181 4.83 9.53 18.18
CA VAL A 181 4.04 10.75 18.38
C VAL A 181 3.41 10.79 19.78
N LEU A 182 2.82 9.69 20.22
CA LEU A 182 2.20 9.63 21.56
C LEU A 182 3.22 9.86 22.68
N ARG A 183 4.43 9.30 22.57
CA ARG A 183 5.50 9.54 23.54
C ARG A 183 5.92 11.01 23.61
N VAL A 184 6.04 11.69 22.48
CA VAL A 184 6.39 13.12 22.46
C VAL A 184 5.31 13.97 23.12
N VAL A 185 4.03 13.59 22.99
CA VAL A 185 2.92 14.29 23.64
C VAL A 185 2.90 14.04 25.16
N ASP A 186 3.19 12.82 25.61
CA ASP A 186 3.23 12.48 27.04
C ASP A 186 4.42 13.11 27.79
N ASP A 187 5.54 13.36 27.10
CA ASP A 187 6.75 13.98 27.66
C ASP A 187 6.72 15.53 27.68
N THR A 188 5.68 16.18 27.13
CA THR A 188 5.48 17.65 27.11
C THR A 188 4.36 18.13 28.02
#